data_AF-A0A7S0ZY36-F1
#
_entry.id   AF-A0A7S0ZY36-F1
#
_cell.length_a   1.000
_cell.length_b   1.000
_cell.length_c   1.000
_cell.angle_alpha   90.00
_cell.angle_beta   90.00
_cell.angle_gamma   90.00
#
_symmetry.space_group_name_H-M   'P 1'
#
loop_
_entity.id
_entity.type
_entity.pdbx_description
1 polymer ?
#
loop_
_entity_poly.entity_id
_entity_poly.type
_entity_poly.pdbx_seq_one_letter_code
_entity_poly.pdbx_strand_id
1 'polypeptide(L)'
;GNCKTVMVGTVAVEAHHIEESMSTCRFAQRVAAIKNNASVNEELDPALLIKRLKKEVAELKDELKLQCAEDGEEEEHDVDVEECRKLVSAYLEADDETPFVCGSVKR
;
A
#
# COMPACT_ATOMS: atom_id res chain seq x y z
N GLY A 1 -1.43 19.69 0.60
CA GLY A 1 -2.66 19.64 -0.22
C GLY A 1 -2.42 20.34 -1.54
N ASN A 2 -3.22 20.16 -2.58
CA ASN A 2 -2.98 20.87 -3.84
C ASN A 2 -3.63 22.27 -3.83
N CYS A 3 -2.94 23.29 -3.30
CA CYS A 3 -3.43 24.68 -3.32
C CYS A 3 -2.30 25.71 -3.12
N LYS A 4 -2.50 26.94 -3.57
CA LYS A 4 -1.62 28.06 -3.21
C LYS A 4 -2.19 28.74 -1.97
N THR A 5 -1.48 28.68 -0.85
CA THR A 5 -1.97 29.17 0.44
C THR A 5 -1.27 30.45 0.84
N VAL A 6 -2.04 31.43 1.32
CA VAL A 6 -1.56 32.69 1.90
C VAL A 6 -2.21 32.86 3.26
N MET A 7 -1.42 33.26 4.25
CA MET A 7 -1.92 33.68 5.56
C MET A 7 -1.73 35.18 5.72
N VAL A 8 -2.77 35.87 6.18
CA VAL A 8 -2.70 37.29 6.57
C VAL A 8 -2.90 37.37 8.07
N GLY A 9 -1.87 37.81 8.80
CA GLY A 9 -1.94 38.03 10.24
C GLY A 9 -2.16 39.51 10.56
N THR A 10 -3.28 39.84 11.20
CA THR A 10 -3.54 41.18 11.72
C THR A 10 -3.02 41.31 13.15
N VAL A 11 -2.28 42.37 13.44
CA VAL A 11 -1.67 42.60 14.75
C VAL A 11 -2.06 43.97 15.31
N ALA A 12 -2.07 44.07 16.63
CA ALA A 12 -2.41 45.26 17.38
C ALA A 12 -1.13 45.87 17.99
N VAL A 13 -1.03 47.20 18.00
CA VAL A 13 0.20 47.92 18.41
C VAL A 13 0.12 48.44 19.84
N GLU A 14 -1.06 48.36 20.46
CA GLU A 14 -1.28 48.82 21.82
C GLU A 14 -0.57 47.92 22.84
N ALA A 15 0.02 48.53 23.87
CA ALA A 15 0.82 47.83 24.87
C ALA A 15 0.09 46.65 25.54
N HIS A 16 -1.23 46.76 25.73
CA HIS A 16 -2.05 45.72 26.34
C HIS A 16 -2.31 44.51 25.43
N HIS A 17 -2.07 44.64 24.12
CA HIS A 17 -2.28 43.58 23.12
C HIS A 17 -0.97 42.98 22.58
N ILE A 18 0.19 43.37 23.12
CA ILE A 18 1.49 42.93 22.61
C ILE A 18 1.68 41.42 22.74
N GLU A 19 1.25 40.80 23.86
CA GLU A 19 1.40 39.34 24.05
C GLU A 19 0.61 38.54 23.01
N GLU A 20 -0.62 38.95 22.72
CA GLU A 20 -1.45 38.32 21.69
C GLU A 20 -0.89 38.56 20.29
N SER A 21 -0.40 39.77 20.00
CA SER A 21 0.24 40.08 18.73
C SER A 21 1.52 39.26 18.51
N MET A 22 2.30 39.03 19.58
CA MET A 22 3.44 38.11 19.54
C MET A 22 3.00 36.67 19.27
N SER A 23 1.89 36.23 19.86
CA SER A 23 1.31 34.91 19.60
C SER A 23 0.88 34.75 18.14
N THR A 24 0.23 35.76 17.56
CA THR A 24 -0.12 35.80 16.12
C THR A 24 1.12 35.71 15.25
N CYS A 25 2.17 36.48 15.54
CA CYS A 25 3.43 36.44 14.79
C CYS A 25 4.11 35.07 14.88
N ARG A 26 4.15 34.45 16.06
CA ARG A 26 4.70 33.09 16.24
C ARG A 26 3.91 32.04 15.49
N PHE A 27 2.58 32.18 15.44
CA PHE A 27 1.73 31.30 14.63
C PHE A 27 2.01 31.50 13.13
N ALA A 28 2.09 32.74 12.67
CA ALA A 28 2.42 33.07 11.28
C ALA A 28 3.78 32.50 10.85
N GLN A 29 4.78 32.55 11.72
CA GLN A 29 6.09 31.93 11.48
C GLN A 29 5.99 30.42 11.25
N ARG A 30 5.20 29.71 12.07
CA ARG A 30 4.97 28.27 11.88
C ARG A 30 4.23 27.99 10.57
N VAL A 31 3.24 28.82 10.23
CA VAL A 31 2.48 28.67 8.98
C VAL A 31 3.36 28.92 7.75
N ALA A 32 4.29 29.89 7.81
CA ALA A 32 5.23 30.15 6.73
C ALA A 32 6.17 28.98 6.43
N ALA A 33 6.43 28.11 7.42
CA ALA A 33 7.23 26.90 7.24
C ALA A 33 6.45 25.75 6.57
N ILE A 34 5.13 25.86 6.45
CA ILE A 34 4.30 24.82 5.83
C ILE A 34 4.55 24.85 4.32
N LYS A 35 5.19 23.79 3.82
CA LYS A 35 5.45 23.61 2.39
C LYS A 35 4.23 22.98 1.74
N ASN A 36 3.71 23.65 0.73
CA ASN A 36 2.67 23.10 -0.12
C ASN A 36 3.16 22.93 -1.55
N ASN A 37 2.95 21.75 -2.13
CA ASN A 37 3.26 21.50 -3.53
C ASN A 37 1.97 21.57 -4.34
N ALA A 38 1.82 22.67 -5.08
CA ALA A 38 0.62 22.95 -5.85
C ALA A 38 0.87 22.67 -7.34
N SER A 39 0.05 21.81 -7.94
CA SER A 39 0.03 21.49 -9.36
C SER A 39 -1.29 21.93 -10.00
N VAL A 40 -1.31 22.07 -11.32
CA VAL A 40 -2.58 22.29 -12.03
C VAL A 40 -3.44 21.03 -11.90
N ASN A 41 -4.71 21.21 -11.56
CA ASN A 41 -5.68 20.12 -11.60
C ASN A 41 -6.07 19.89 -13.06
N GLU A 42 -5.38 18.98 -13.73
CA GLU A 42 -5.74 18.55 -15.08
C GLU A 42 -6.85 17.51 -14.98
N GLU A 43 -8.01 17.78 -15.59
CA GLU A 43 -9.06 16.78 -15.76
C GLU A 43 -8.84 16.04 -17.08
N LEU A 44 -8.60 14.73 -16.98
CA LEU A 44 -8.62 13.84 -18.13
C LEU A 44 -10.07 13.47 -18.44
N ASP A 45 -10.42 13.41 -19.73
CA ASP A 45 -11.71 12.88 -20.17
C ASP A 45 -11.92 11.47 -19.56
N PRO A 46 -13.01 11.25 -18.79
CA PRO A 46 -13.30 9.97 -18.18
C PRO A 46 -13.27 8.81 -19.18
N ALA A 47 -13.71 9.02 -20.42
CA ALA A 47 -13.71 7.97 -21.44
C ALA A 47 -12.27 7.55 -21.83
N LEU A 48 -11.36 8.52 -21.97
CA LEU A 48 -9.95 8.26 -22.24
C LEU A 48 -9.25 7.59 -21.06
N LEU A 49 -9.56 8.01 -19.83
CA LEU A 49 -9.02 7.40 -18.61
C LEU A 49 -9.44 5.93 -18.50
N ILE A 50 -10.74 5.63 -18.68
CA ILE A 50 -11.25 4.26 -18.66
C ILE A 50 -10.56 3.40 -19.72
N LYS A 51 -10.35 3.94 -20.93
CA LYS A 51 -9.67 3.21 -22.00
C LYS A 51 -8.21 2.90 -21.66
N ARG A 52 -7.47 3.86 -21.08
CA ARG A 52 -6.09 3.66 -20.63
C ARG A 52 -6.00 2.61 -19.53
N LEU A 53 -6.85 2.72 -18.50
CA LEU A 53 -6.88 1.78 -17.38
C LEU A 53 -7.24 0.36 -17.84
N LYS A 54 -8.18 0.21 -18.78
CA LYS A 54 -8.50 -1.11 -19.35
C LYS A 54 -7.32 -1.74 -20.10
N LYS A 55 -6.51 -0.93 -20.79
CA LYS A 55 -5.30 -1.39 -21.49
C LYS A 55 -4.24 -1.82 -20.49
N GLU A 56 -3.97 -1.02 -19.48
CA GLU A 56 -3.02 -1.32 -18.40
C GLU A 56 -3.40 -2.60 -17.64
N VAL A 57 -4.69 -2.78 -17.33
CA VAL A 57 -5.19 -4.03 -16.72
C VAL A 57 -4.99 -5.25 -17.62
N ALA A 58 -5.11 -5.10 -18.94
CA ALA A 58 -4.88 -6.21 -19.86
C ALA A 58 -3.39 -6.57 -19.92
N GLU A 59 -2.51 -5.58 -20.03
CA GLU A 59 -1.05 -5.76 -20.07
C GLU A 59 -0.55 -6.44 -18.78
N LEU A 60 -0.95 -5.95 -17.61
CA LEU A 60 -0.59 -6.54 -16.32
C LEU A 60 -1.09 -7.99 -16.17
N LYS A 61 -2.30 -8.29 -16.69
CA LYS A 61 -2.82 -9.67 -16.66
C LYS A 61 -2.04 -10.59 -17.57
N ASP A 62 -1.56 -10.10 -18.70
CA ASP A 62 -0.78 -10.90 -19.62
C ASP A 62 0.65 -11.11 -19.09
N GLU A 63 1.25 -10.10 -18.45
CA GLU A 63 2.49 -10.25 -17.67
C GLU A 63 2.36 -11.28 -16.56
N LEU A 64 1.25 -11.23 -15.79
CA LEU A 64 0.99 -12.23 -14.74
C LEU A 64 0.79 -13.63 -15.30
N LYS A 65 0.13 -13.80 -16.45
CA LYS A 65 0.01 -15.12 -17.09
C LYS A 65 1.36 -15.64 -17.57
N LEU A 66 2.22 -14.76 -18.09
CA LEU A 66 3.57 -15.15 -18.49
C LEU A 66 4.40 -15.55 -17.27
N GLN A 67 4.32 -14.81 -16.16
CA GLN A 67 5.01 -15.14 -14.92
C GLN A 67 4.44 -16.37 -14.21
N CYS A 68 3.11 -16.54 -14.15
CA CYS A 68 2.49 -17.77 -13.63
C CYS A 68 2.69 -18.98 -14.55
N ALA A 69 3.01 -18.79 -15.84
CA ALA A 69 3.44 -19.87 -16.71
C ALA A 69 4.92 -20.25 -16.51
N GLU A 70 5.73 -19.35 -15.94
CA GLU A 70 7.13 -19.60 -15.57
C GLU A 70 7.25 -20.14 -14.13
N ASP A 71 6.40 -19.67 -13.20
CA ASP A 71 6.22 -20.21 -11.85
C ASP A 71 5.12 -21.27 -11.84
N GLY A 72 5.42 -22.42 -12.47
CA GLY A 72 4.73 -23.68 -12.20
C GLY A 72 3.26 -23.74 -12.60
N GLU A 73 3.00 -24.45 -13.71
CA GLU A 73 2.10 -25.57 -13.56
C GLU A 73 2.61 -26.42 -12.38
N GLU A 74 2.15 -26.11 -11.16
CA GLU A 74 1.95 -27.14 -10.15
C GLU A 74 0.87 -28.04 -10.76
N GLU A 75 1.24 -28.86 -11.76
CA GLU A 75 0.60 -30.15 -11.88
C GLU A 75 0.72 -30.75 -10.49
N GLU A 76 -0.40 -30.87 -9.79
CA GLU A 76 -0.54 -31.81 -8.68
C GLU A 76 -0.14 -33.17 -9.25
N HIS A 77 1.17 -33.45 -9.22
CA HIS A 77 1.74 -34.66 -9.75
C HIS A 77 1.09 -35.76 -8.92
N ASP A 78 0.36 -36.70 -9.52
CA ASP A 78 -0.39 -37.77 -8.81
C ASP A 78 0.42 -38.48 -7.70
N VAL A 79 1.74 -38.41 -7.81
CA VAL A 79 2.74 -38.89 -6.84
C VAL A 79 2.64 -38.17 -5.48
N ASP A 80 2.33 -36.87 -5.43
CA ASP A 80 2.24 -36.09 -4.19
C ASP A 80 0.95 -36.41 -3.40
N VAL A 81 -0.14 -36.72 -4.10
CA VAL A 81 -1.41 -37.14 -3.47
C VAL A 81 -1.24 -38.47 -2.72
N GLU A 82 -0.51 -39.42 -3.30
CA GLU A 82 -0.29 -40.73 -2.69
C GLU A 82 0.69 -40.67 -1.51
N GLU A 83 1.69 -39.79 -1.57
CA GLU A 83 2.61 -39.52 -0.46
C GLU A 83 1.91 -38.78 0.69
N CYS A 84 1.11 -37.75 0.37
CA CYS A 84 0.24 -37.08 1.33
C CYS A 84 -0.72 -38.06 2.01
N ARG A 85 -1.31 -39.00 1.27
CA ARG A 85 -2.21 -40.02 1.83
C ARG A 85 -1.49 -40.95 2.81
N LYS A 86 -0.25 -41.32 2.53
CA LYS A 86 0.60 -42.14 3.44
C LYS A 86 0.98 -41.37 4.71
N LEU A 87 1.29 -40.08 4.59
CA LEU A 87 1.59 -39.24 5.75
C LEU A 87 0.37 -39.06 6.66
N VAL A 88 -0.81 -38.86 6.07
CA VAL A 88 -2.08 -38.77 6.82
C VAL A 88 -2.42 -40.09 7.50
N SER A 89 -2.24 -41.25 6.84
CA SER A 89 -2.49 -42.55 7.49
C SER A 89 -1.52 -42.79 8.65
N ALA A 90 -0.24 -42.50 8.47
CA ALA A 90 0.77 -42.65 9.53
C ALA A 90 0.48 -41.76 10.75
N TYR A 91 -0.05 -40.54 10.53
CA TYR A 91 -0.46 -39.65 11.61
C TYR A 91 -1.67 -40.17 12.39
N LEU A 92 -2.66 -40.76 11.70
CA LEU A 92 -3.85 -41.34 12.35
C LEU A 92 -3.54 -42.64 13.12
N GLU A 93 -2.50 -43.35 12.73
CA GLU A 93 -2.05 -44.59 13.36
C GLU A 93 -1.03 -44.37 14.49
N ALA A 94 -0.48 -43.16 14.62
CA ALA A 94 0.47 -42.83 15.68
C ALA A 94 -0.26 -42.43 16.97
N ASP A 95 0.21 -42.96 18.11
CA ASP A 95 -0.25 -42.52 19.43
C ASP A 95 0.23 -41.08 19.73
N ASP A 96 -0.53 -40.35 20.57
CA ASP A 96 -0.43 -38.91 20.91
C ASP A 96 0.96 -38.39 21.38
N GLU A 97 1.98 -39.26 21.47
CA GLU A 97 3.33 -38.90 21.92
C GLU A 97 4.30 -38.51 20.79
N THR A 98 3.92 -38.64 19.51
CA THR A 98 4.81 -38.25 18.38
C THR A 98 4.49 -36.85 17.83
N PRO A 99 5.43 -35.88 17.90
CA PRO A 99 5.18 -34.54 17.38
C PRO A 99 5.16 -34.52 15.85
N PHE A 100 4.07 -34.03 15.26
CA PHE A 100 3.96 -33.80 13.82
C PHE A 100 4.81 -32.59 13.41
N VAL A 101 5.90 -32.83 12.66
CA VAL A 101 6.73 -31.75 12.11
C VAL A 101 6.28 -31.42 10.70
N CYS A 102 5.44 -30.38 10.57
CA CYS A 102 5.08 -29.80 9.29
C CYS A 102 6.10 -28.71 8.90
N GLY A 103 6.64 -28.81 7.67
CA GLY A 103 7.42 -27.75 7.05
C GLY A 103 8.92 -27.85 7.29
N SER A 104 9.58 -28.82 6.64
CA SER A 104 11.01 -28.66 6.32
C SER A 104 11.15 -27.72 5.12
N VAL A 105 10.94 -26.42 5.33
CA VAL A 105 11.35 -25.41 4.35
C VAL A 105 12.87 -25.40 4.34
N LYS A 106 13.47 -26.05 3.34
CA LYS A 106 14.90 -25.88 3.04
C LYS A 106 15.09 -24.41 2.66
N ARG A 107 15.85 -23.67 3.49
CA ARG A 107 16.40 -22.36 3.10
C ARG A 107 17.46 -22.53 2.03
#